data_AF-A0A8X6NNV4-F1
#
_entry.id   AF-A0A8X6NNV4-F1
#
_cell.length_a   1.000
_cell.length_b   1.000
_cell.length_c   1.000
_cell.angle_alpha   90.00
_cell.angle_beta   90.00
_cell.angle_gamma   90.00
#
_symmetry.space_group_name_H-M   'P 1'
#
loop_
_entity.id
_entity.type
_entity.pdbx_description
1 polymer ?
#
loop_
_entity_poly.entity_id
_entity_poly.type
_entity_poly.pdbx_seq_one_letter_code
_entity_poly.pdbx_strand_id
1 'polypeptide(L)'
;MNNSTLLLALCLIVGSASEFSRSELCKWMNEHFVDCFNPCNTCAHRDVQCSIVCAPGCDCLPGHLRNDSGVCIPQELCRASDTLSEITEDIQPNCARIICRANCKQQNKVGECVKDRCKCS
;
A
#
# COMPACT_ATOMS: atom_id res chain seq x y z
N MET A 1 -41.02 -20.37 -22.56
CA MET A 1 -39.63 -19.90 -22.50
C MET A 1 -39.09 -19.85 -23.91
N ASN A 2 -38.79 -18.65 -24.43
CA ASN A 2 -38.24 -18.50 -25.79
C ASN A 2 -36.71 -18.41 -25.73
N ASN A 3 -36.03 -18.70 -26.84
CA ASN A 3 -34.57 -18.73 -26.90
C ASN A 3 -33.93 -17.37 -26.52
N SER A 4 -34.65 -16.25 -26.73
CA SER A 4 -34.23 -14.93 -26.24
C SER A 4 -34.28 -14.82 -24.71
N THR A 5 -35.25 -15.45 -24.05
CA THR A 5 -35.33 -15.48 -22.58
C THR A 5 -34.16 -16.29 -22.02
N LEU A 6 -33.75 -17.37 -22.72
CA LEU A 6 -32.62 -18.22 -22.34
C LEU A 6 -31.26 -17.52 -22.53
N LEU A 7 -31.10 -16.77 -23.63
CA LEU A 7 -29.91 -15.95 -23.92
C LEU A 7 -29.70 -14.83 -22.90
N LEU A 8 -30.78 -14.11 -22.55
CA LEU A 8 -30.73 -13.05 -21.53
C LEU A 8 -30.40 -13.62 -20.14
N ALA A 9 -30.95 -14.78 -19.80
CA ALA A 9 -30.65 -15.45 -18.54
C ALA A 9 -29.18 -15.88 -18.46
N LEU A 10 -28.59 -16.41 -19.54
CA LEU A 10 -27.17 -16.79 -19.60
C LEU A 10 -26.24 -15.60 -19.41
N CYS A 11 -26.51 -14.45 -20.04
CA CYS A 11 -25.70 -13.23 -19.88
C CYS A 11 -25.61 -12.73 -18.44
N LEU A 12 -26.67 -12.92 -17.63
CA LEU A 12 -26.65 -12.54 -16.21
C LEU A 12 -25.76 -13.46 -15.36
N ILE A 13 -25.61 -14.73 -15.76
CA ILE A 13 -24.76 -15.72 -15.06
C ILE A 13 -23.30 -15.55 -15.43
N VAL A 14 -22.99 -15.16 -16.68
CA VAL A 14 -21.61 -14.86 -17.10
C VAL A 14 -21.18 -13.43 -16.73
N GLY A 15 -22.14 -12.50 -16.59
CA GLY A 15 -21.89 -11.09 -16.29
C GLY A 15 -21.38 -10.81 -14.86
N SER A 16 -21.61 -11.71 -13.91
CA SER A 16 -21.09 -11.61 -12.53
C SER A 16 -19.69 -12.23 -12.37
N ALA A 17 -19.14 -12.88 -13.40
CA ALA A 17 -17.86 -13.59 -13.32
C ALA A 17 -16.63 -12.74 -13.71
N SER A 18 -16.74 -11.41 -13.81
CA SER A 18 -15.57 -10.56 -14.09
C SER A 18 -15.54 -9.24 -13.34
N GLU A 19 -16.05 -9.21 -12.10
CA GLU A 19 -15.61 -8.21 -11.12
C GLU A 19 -14.31 -8.68 -10.45
N PHE A 20 -13.27 -8.95 -11.24
CA PHE A 20 -11.92 -9.02 -10.68
C PHE A 20 -11.58 -7.59 -10.27
N SER A 21 -11.83 -7.25 -9.01
CA SER A 21 -11.53 -5.93 -8.48
C SER A 21 -10.07 -5.64 -8.79
N ARG A 22 -9.79 -4.58 -9.56
CA ARG A 22 -8.42 -4.15 -9.89
C ARG A 22 -7.56 -4.00 -8.62
N SER A 23 -8.21 -3.79 -7.48
CA SER A 23 -7.62 -3.82 -6.14
C SER A 23 -6.89 -5.12 -5.77
N GLU A 24 -7.30 -6.29 -6.29
CA GLU A 24 -6.66 -7.59 -6.00
C GLU A 24 -5.31 -7.78 -6.72
N LEU A 25 -4.98 -6.91 -7.69
CA LEU A 25 -3.69 -6.95 -8.39
C LEU A 25 -2.54 -6.48 -7.49
N CYS A 26 -2.82 -5.59 -6.53
CA CYS A 26 -1.81 -5.03 -5.63
C CYS A 26 -1.70 -5.89 -4.39
N LYS A 27 -0.68 -6.75 -4.40
CA LYS A 27 -0.47 -7.76 -3.36
C LYS A 27 0.31 -7.24 -2.15
N TRP A 28 0.92 -6.05 -2.24
CA TRP A 28 1.75 -5.50 -1.18
C TRP A 28 0.96 -4.56 -0.26
N MET A 29 1.41 -4.46 0.99
CA MET A 29 0.80 -3.59 1.99
C MET A 29 0.87 -2.13 1.54
N ASN A 30 -0.19 -1.39 1.82
CA ASN A 30 -0.29 0.05 1.53
C ASN A 30 -0.18 0.40 0.04
N GLU A 31 -0.63 -0.49 -0.84
CA GLU A 31 -0.77 -0.22 -2.26
C GLU A 31 -2.24 -0.19 -2.69
N HIS A 32 -2.50 0.53 -3.79
CA HIS A 32 -3.76 0.44 -4.52
C HIS A 32 -3.51 0.48 -6.03
N PHE A 33 -4.44 -0.11 -6.77
CA PHE A 33 -4.36 -0.06 -8.23
C PHE A 33 -4.84 1.31 -8.72
N VAL A 34 -4.03 1.96 -9.55
CA VAL A 34 -4.33 3.23 -10.18
C VAL A 34 -4.18 3.11 -11.69
N ASP A 35 -4.96 3.88 -12.44
CA ASP A 35 -4.83 3.94 -13.90
C ASP A 35 -3.55 4.67 -14.36
N CYS A 36 -2.93 5.42 -13.45
CA CYS A 36 -1.73 6.21 -13.71
C CYS A 36 -0.82 6.14 -12.47
N PHE A 37 0.11 5.19 -12.43
CA PHE A 37 1.03 5.06 -11.31
C PHE A 37 2.13 6.13 -11.37
N ASN A 38 2.54 6.65 -10.21
CA ASN A 38 3.63 7.62 -10.11
C ASN A 38 4.97 6.91 -9.79
N PRO A 39 5.90 6.77 -10.76
CA PRO A 39 7.19 6.11 -10.51
C PRO A 39 8.09 6.87 -9.53
N CYS A 40 7.83 8.15 -9.29
CA CYS A 40 8.59 8.96 -8.33
C CYS A 40 7.97 8.98 -6.93
N ASN A 41 6.89 8.22 -6.69
CA ASN A 41 6.30 8.07 -5.36
C ASN A 41 7.18 7.18 -4.45
N THR A 42 8.43 7.59 -4.27
CA THR A 42 9.52 6.85 -3.62
C THR A 42 10.17 7.69 -2.52
N CYS A 43 10.82 7.04 -1.56
CA CYS A 43 11.58 7.71 -0.51
C CYS A 43 12.71 8.60 -1.08
N ALA A 44 13.33 8.17 -2.18
CA ALA A 44 14.50 8.81 -2.79
C ALA A 44 14.17 10.04 -3.65
N HIS A 45 12.96 10.13 -4.21
CA HIS A 45 12.61 11.13 -5.22
C HIS A 45 11.35 11.94 -4.86
N ARG A 46 11.30 12.50 -3.66
CA ARG A 46 10.12 13.24 -3.17
C ARG A 46 9.84 14.57 -3.86
N ASP A 47 10.88 15.21 -4.40
CA ASP A 47 10.82 16.59 -4.90
C ASP A 47 11.39 16.73 -6.33
N VAL A 48 11.54 15.61 -7.04
CA VAL A 48 12.02 15.64 -8.42
C VAL A 48 10.84 15.83 -9.37
N GLN A 49 11.02 16.71 -10.35
CA GLN A 49 10.09 16.88 -11.45
C GLN A 49 10.00 15.56 -12.23
N CYS A 50 9.01 14.75 -11.87
CA CYS A 50 8.86 13.41 -12.40
C CYS A 50 8.28 13.48 -13.81
N SER A 51 8.99 12.95 -14.81
CA SER A 51 8.38 12.68 -16.10
C SER A 51 7.50 11.44 -15.96
N ILE A 52 6.20 11.65 -15.78
CA ILE A 52 5.24 10.57 -15.57
C ILE A 52 4.95 9.94 -16.93
N VAL A 53 5.47 8.75 -17.19
CA VAL A 53 4.90 7.86 -18.20
C VAL A 53 3.66 7.24 -17.57
N CYS A 54 2.49 7.77 -17.91
CA CYS A 54 1.23 7.32 -17.34
C CYS A 54 0.93 5.89 -17.81
N ALA A 55 0.98 4.94 -16.88
CA ALA A 55 0.61 3.55 -17.11
C ALA A 55 -0.22 3.02 -15.92
N PRO A 56 -1.15 2.07 -16.13
CA PRO A 56 -1.84 1.41 -15.04
C PRO A 56 -0.88 0.56 -14.20
N GLY A 57 -1.06 0.55 -12.88
CA GLY A 57 -0.20 -0.21 -11.97
C GLY A 57 -0.55 -0.02 -10.50
N CYS A 58 0.29 -0.57 -9.62
CA CYS A 58 0.15 -0.43 -8.18
C CYS A 58 0.97 0.76 -7.68
N ASP A 59 0.29 1.72 -7.05
CA ASP A 59 0.91 2.88 -6.41
C ASP A 59 0.72 2.81 -4.89
N CYS A 60 1.55 3.54 -4.16
CA CYS A 60 1.40 3.63 -2.71
C CYS A 60 0.14 4.41 -2.34
N LEU A 61 -0.56 3.97 -1.30
CA LEU A 61 -1.66 4.72 -0.71
C LEU A 61 -1.21 6.14 -0.33
N PRO A 62 -2.12 7.13 -0.34
CA PRO A 62 -1.81 8.47 0.15
C PRO A 62 -1.11 8.46 1.51
N GLY A 63 -0.03 9.24 1.63
CA GLY A 63 0.81 9.28 2.84
C GLY A 63 1.88 8.19 2.93
N HIS A 64 1.97 7.30 1.93
CA HIS A 64 3.00 6.27 1.83
C HIS A 64 3.91 6.52 0.62
N LEU A 65 5.17 6.12 0.76
CA LEU A 65 6.20 6.20 -0.28
C LEU A 65 6.89 4.85 -0.41
N ARG A 66 7.28 4.49 -1.62
CA ARG A 66 8.01 3.26 -1.88
C ARG A 66 9.47 3.40 -1.43
N ASN A 67 9.93 2.53 -0.56
CA ASN A 67 11.34 2.48 -0.16
C ASN A 67 12.19 1.72 -1.20
N ASP A 68 13.51 1.66 -0.97
CA ASP A 68 14.46 0.99 -1.88
C ASP A 68 14.24 -0.53 -1.96
N SER A 69 13.59 -1.12 -0.97
CA SER A 69 13.14 -2.52 -0.98
C SER A 69 11.84 -2.74 -1.77
N GLY A 70 11.27 -1.69 -2.36
CA GLY A 70 10.04 -1.75 -3.15
C GLY A 70 8.75 -1.78 -2.34
N VAL A 71 8.77 -1.49 -1.03
CA VAL A 71 7.60 -1.54 -0.14
C VAL A 71 7.08 -0.13 0.16
N CYS A 72 5.76 0.06 0.11
CA CYS A 72 5.10 1.29 0.51
C CYS A 72 5.09 1.45 2.03
N ILE A 73 5.89 2.37 2.54
CA ILE A 73 6.03 2.70 3.95
C ILE A 73 5.48 4.10 4.24
N PRO A 74 5.04 4.40 5.48
CA PRO A 74 4.67 5.76 5.85
C PRO A 74 5.79 6.75 5.52
N GLN A 75 5.46 7.85 4.84
CA GLN A 75 6.43 8.81 4.30
C GLN A 75 7.40 9.38 5.36
N GLU A 76 6.99 9.44 6.62
CA GLU A 76 7.81 9.84 7.77
C GLU A 76 9.03 8.93 7.98
N LEU A 77 8.92 7.64 7.62
CA LEU A 77 10.00 6.66 7.76
C LEU A 77 11.08 6.82 6.70
N CYS A 78 10.74 7.38 5.54
CA CYS A 78 11.72 7.65 4.51
C CYS A 78 12.78 8.69 4.95
N ARG A 79 12.55 9.45 6.05
CA ARG A 79 13.56 10.35 6.65
C ARG A 79 14.39 9.67 7.73
N ALA A 80 13.95 8.50 8.19
CA ALA A 80 14.64 7.76 9.24
C ALA A 80 15.87 7.00 8.71
N SER A 81 16.02 6.77 7.39
CA SER A 81 17.22 6.12 6.82
C SER A 81 18.50 6.93 7.01
N ASP A 82 18.42 8.25 7.00
CA ASP A 82 19.56 9.13 7.30
C ASP A 82 19.85 9.22 8.81
N THR A 83 18.90 8.76 9.65
CA THR A 83 18.99 8.71 11.12
C THR A 83 18.99 7.26 11.65
N LEU A 84 19.15 6.26 10.78
CA LEU A 84 19.06 4.83 11.14
C LEU A 84 20.36 4.29 11.74
N SER A 85 21.42 5.10 11.76
CA SER A 85 22.61 4.84 12.58
C SER A 85 22.35 5.00 14.08
N GLU A 86 21.24 5.64 14.50
CA GLU A 86 20.92 5.86 15.93
C GLU A 86 19.92 4.86 16.53
N ILE A 87 19.36 3.90 15.77
CA ILE A 87 18.20 3.10 16.21
C ILE A 87 18.46 1.58 16.24
N THR A 88 19.71 1.16 16.41
CA THR A 88 20.07 -0.25 16.48
C THR A 88 19.56 -0.97 17.74
N GLU A 89 18.82 -0.31 18.64
CA GLU A 89 18.33 -0.92 19.89
C GLU A 89 16.87 -1.44 19.86
N ASP A 90 16.07 -1.20 18.81
CA ASP A 90 14.60 -1.43 18.88
C ASP A 90 14.02 -2.34 17.77
N ILE A 91 14.82 -3.23 17.18
CA ILE A 91 14.36 -4.22 16.21
C ILE A 91 14.04 -5.54 16.94
N GLN A 92 12.82 -5.64 17.50
CA GLN A 92 12.22 -6.96 17.72
C GLN A 92 11.90 -7.58 16.35
N PRO A 93 12.15 -8.88 16.13
CA PRO A 93 12.07 -9.52 14.81
C PRO A 93 10.72 -9.36 14.11
N ASN A 94 9.64 -9.13 14.87
CA ASN A 94 8.29 -8.98 14.32
C ASN A 94 7.61 -7.64 14.69
N CYS A 95 8.29 -6.73 15.37
CA CYS A 95 7.74 -5.40 15.69
C CYS A 95 8.84 -4.34 15.75
N ALA A 96 8.97 -3.56 14.67
CA ALA A 96 9.76 -2.34 14.70
C ALA A 96 8.94 -1.22 15.35
N ARG A 97 9.37 -0.71 16.51
CA ARG A 97 8.63 0.32 17.28
C ARG A 97 8.29 1.54 16.45
N ILE A 98 9.21 1.96 15.58
CA ILE A 98 9.02 3.14 14.72
C ILE A 98 7.91 2.89 13.70
N ILE A 99 7.90 1.72 13.05
CA ILE A 99 6.84 1.32 12.10
C ILE A 99 5.49 1.25 12.84
N CYS A 100 5.47 0.68 14.04
CA CYS A 100 4.24 0.57 14.82
C CYS A 100 3.67 1.96 15.19
N ARG A 101 4.50 2.87 15.68
CA ARG A 101 4.09 4.24 16.05
C ARG A 101 3.56 5.02 14.84
N ALA A 102 4.26 4.94 13.70
CA ALA A 102 3.86 5.59 12.46
C ALA A 102 2.47 5.12 12.01
N ASN A 103 2.26 3.80 11.91
CA ASN A 103 0.98 3.22 11.50
C ASN A 103 -0.17 3.59 12.44
N CYS A 104 0.04 3.56 13.76
CA CYS A 104 -1.02 3.89 14.72
C CYS A 104 -1.33 5.39 14.75
N LYS A 105 -0.33 6.26 14.54
CA LYS A 105 -0.54 7.71 14.48
C LYS A 105 -1.48 8.11 13.36
N GLN A 106 -1.44 7.40 12.21
CA GLN A 106 -2.39 7.62 11.11
C GLN A 106 -3.85 7.33 11.52
N GLN A 107 -4.06 6.47 12.52
CA GLN A 107 -5.37 6.17 13.09
C GLN A 107 -5.72 7.08 14.27
N ASN A 108 -4.93 8.13 14.52
CA ASN A 108 -5.00 8.96 15.72
C ASN A 108 -4.87 8.14 17.03
N LYS A 109 -4.05 7.09 16.99
CA LYS A 109 -3.77 6.18 18.11
C LYS A 109 -2.28 6.17 18.45
N VAL A 110 -1.97 5.70 19.65
CA VAL A 110 -0.59 5.47 20.08
C VAL A 110 -0.22 4.02 19.80
N GLY A 111 0.91 3.82 19.11
CA GLY A 111 1.43 2.51 18.76
C GLY A 111 2.50 2.01 19.72
N GLU A 112 2.30 0.80 20.25
CA GLU A 112 3.26 0.13 21.11
C GLU A 112 3.50 -1.32 20.68
N CYS A 113 4.75 -1.77 20.72
CA CYS A 113 5.11 -3.17 20.52
C CYS A 113 4.84 -3.94 21.82
N VAL A 114 3.92 -4.90 21.76
CA VAL A 114 3.57 -5.79 22.87
C VAL A 114 3.73 -7.24 22.39
N LYS A 115 4.72 -7.96 22.94
CA LYS A 115 5.04 -9.35 22.55
C LYS A 115 5.23 -9.49 21.03
N ASP A 116 6.13 -8.66 20.47
CA ASP A 116 6.45 -8.63 19.05
C ASP A 116 5.26 -8.36 18.11
N ARG A 117 4.19 -7.73 18.61
CA ARG A 117 3.06 -7.27 17.80
C ARG A 117 2.79 -5.81 18.03
N CYS A 118 2.46 -5.09 16.96
CA CYS A 118 2.03 -3.71 17.07
C CYS A 118 0.60 -3.64 17.62
N LYS A 119 0.40 -2.87 18.69
CA LYS A 119 -0.90 -2.55 19.29
C LYS A 119 -1.15 -1.05 19.18
N CYS A 120 -2.28 -0.67 18.58
CA CYS A 120 -2.75 0.71 18.54
C CYS A 120 -3.83 0.93 19.60
N SER A 121 -3.59 1.84 20.53
CA SER A 121 -4.54 2.28 21.57
C SER A 121 -4.92 3.74 21.42
#